data_AF-A0A183L3S7-F1
#
_entry.id   AF-A0A183L3S7-F1
#
_cell.length_a   1.000
_cell.length_b   1.000
_cell.length_c   1.000
_cell.angle_alpha   90.00
_cell.angle_beta   90.00
_cell.angle_gamma   90.00
#
_symmetry.space_group_name_H-M   'P 1'
#
loop_
_entity.id
_entity.type
_entity.pdbx_description
1 polymer ?
#
loop_
_entity_poly.entity_id
_entity_poly.type
_entity_poly.pdbx_seq_one_letter_code
_entity_poly.pdbx_strand_id
1 'polypeptide(L)'
;IVEDPVSEPIPTLLQSGTCLSHEKLYRDDPKRALNAYFEREGIDPIPQYEFVEAPFGKQHCRIELPLSSGTVTAEALVSGKRKEAVVACALEACQLLDRLGEFDPDKGM
;
A
#
# COMPACT_ATOMS: atom_id res chain seq x y z
N ILE A 1 -3.81 45.05 -27.69
CA ILE A 1 -2.81 44.48 -26.77
C ILE A 1 -3.60 43.56 -25.87
N VAL A 2 -3.68 42.29 -26.27
CA VAL A 2 -4.29 41.24 -25.45
C VAL A 2 -3.17 40.72 -24.57
N GLU A 3 -3.28 40.94 -23.27
CA GLU A 3 -2.34 40.42 -22.29
C GLU A 3 -2.65 38.92 -22.11
N ASP A 4 -1.68 38.11 -22.51
CA ASP A 4 -1.65 36.66 -22.39
C ASP A 4 -1.55 36.27 -20.90
N PRO A 5 -2.43 35.41 -20.34
CA PRO A 5 -2.26 34.94 -18.99
C PRO A 5 -1.09 33.95 -18.94
N VAL A 6 0.00 34.39 -18.30
CA VAL A 6 1.18 33.60 -17.94
C VAL A 6 0.80 32.19 -17.51
N SER A 7 1.24 31.19 -18.28
CA SER A 7 1.25 29.79 -17.84
C SER A 7 2.16 29.68 -16.62
N GLU A 8 1.57 29.49 -15.45
CA GLU A 8 2.32 29.14 -14.25
C GLU A 8 2.97 27.76 -14.45
N PRO A 9 4.27 27.58 -14.14
CA PRO A 9 4.86 26.26 -14.11
C PRO A 9 4.22 25.50 -12.94
N ILE A 10 3.49 24.43 -13.27
CA ILE A 10 2.93 23.49 -12.29
C ILE A 10 4.08 23.07 -11.36
N PRO A 11 3.97 23.28 -10.04
CA PRO A 11 5.04 22.93 -9.12
C PRO A 11 5.36 21.45 -9.25
N THR A 12 6.65 21.15 -9.41
CA THR A 12 7.30 19.83 -9.50
C THR A 12 7.05 18.91 -8.30
N LEU A 13 6.19 19.29 -7.35
CA LEU A 13 5.73 18.48 -6.23
C LEU A 13 4.88 17.26 -6.65
N LEU A 14 4.39 17.23 -7.89
CA LEU A 14 3.70 16.05 -8.43
C LEU A 14 4.65 14.98 -8.98
N GLN A 15 5.96 15.21 -8.96
CA GLN A 15 6.93 14.29 -9.57
C GLN A 15 7.45 13.21 -8.61
N SER A 16 7.13 13.29 -7.31
CA SER A 16 7.72 12.44 -6.27
C SER A 16 6.80 11.33 -5.74
N GLY A 17 5.59 11.12 -6.28
CA GLY A 17 4.53 10.45 -5.49
C GLY A 17 3.89 9.16 -6.03
N THR A 18 4.34 8.59 -7.15
CA THR A 18 3.60 7.45 -7.76
C THR A 18 4.47 6.30 -8.29
N CYS A 19 5.79 6.36 -8.16
CA CYS A 19 6.65 5.27 -8.62
C CYS A 19 6.66 4.14 -7.59
N LEU A 20 5.94 3.06 -7.87
CA LEU A 20 6.07 1.78 -7.18
C LEU A 20 7.45 1.19 -7.51
N SER A 21 8.46 1.59 -6.76
CA SER A 21 9.87 1.30 -7.08
C SER A 21 10.18 -0.19 -6.88
N HIS A 22 9.41 -0.84 -6.02
CA HIS A 22 9.64 -2.22 -5.59
C HIS A 22 8.52 -3.17 -6.02
N GLU A 23 7.67 -2.76 -6.97
CA GLU A 23 6.48 -3.51 -7.40
C GLU A 23 6.76 -4.98 -7.76
N LYS A 24 7.89 -5.23 -8.41
CA LYS A 24 8.31 -6.58 -8.82
C LYS A 24 8.57 -7.53 -7.64
N LEU A 25 8.79 -7.01 -6.44
CA LEU A 25 9.09 -7.81 -5.26
C LEU A 25 7.85 -8.39 -4.60
N TYR A 26 6.69 -7.73 -4.76
CA TYR A 26 5.46 -8.13 -4.10
C TYR A 26 4.33 -8.51 -5.06
N ARG A 27 4.41 -8.17 -6.36
CA ARG A 27 3.32 -8.46 -7.32
C ARG A 27 2.93 -9.94 -7.37
N ASP A 28 3.90 -10.85 -7.35
CA ASP A 28 3.64 -12.29 -7.50
C ASP A 28 3.17 -12.97 -6.20
N ASP A 29 3.68 -12.55 -5.04
CA ASP A 29 3.28 -13.08 -3.73
C ASP A 29 3.26 -11.96 -2.66
N PRO A 30 2.22 -11.11 -2.68
CA PRO A 30 2.18 -9.92 -1.84
C PRO A 30 2.08 -10.27 -0.36
N LYS A 31 1.49 -11.42 -0.01
CA LYS A 31 1.41 -11.87 1.39
C LYS A 31 2.78 -12.22 1.94
N ARG A 32 3.58 -12.96 1.15
CA ARG A 32 4.94 -13.31 1.56
C ARG A 32 5.80 -12.06 1.67
N ALA A 33 5.70 -11.16 0.70
CA ALA A 33 6.46 -9.92 0.69
C ALA A 33 6.10 -9.01 1.88
N LEU A 34 4.80 -8.88 2.21
CA LEU A 34 4.34 -8.11 3.36
C LEU A 34 4.78 -8.73 4.70
N ASN A 35 4.72 -10.05 4.84
CA ASN A 35 5.22 -10.74 6.03
C ASN A 35 6.72 -10.51 6.24
N ALA A 36 7.52 -10.60 5.16
CA ALA A 36 8.96 -10.34 5.23
C ALA A 36 9.26 -8.89 5.62
N TYR A 37 8.42 -7.93 5.25
CA TYR A 37 8.49 -6.55 5.74
C TYR A 37 8.24 -6.50 7.26
N PHE A 38 7.17 -7.10 7.76
CA PHE A 38 6.88 -7.11 9.20
C PHE A 38 8.01 -7.77 10.03
N GLU A 39 8.59 -8.86 9.54
CA GLU A 39 9.73 -9.53 10.16
C GLU A 39 10.97 -8.63 10.20
N ARG A 40 11.27 -7.92 9.11
CA ARG A 40 12.42 -6.99 9.01
C ARG A 40 12.27 -5.78 9.92
N GLU A 41 11.07 -5.19 9.97
CA GLU A 41 10.77 -4.05 10.85
C GLU A 41 10.59 -4.47 12.32
N GLY A 42 10.58 -5.78 12.62
CA GLY A 42 10.39 -6.29 13.98
C GLY A 42 9.01 -5.98 14.55
N ILE A 43 7.98 -5.91 13.69
CA ILE A 43 6.61 -5.60 14.10
C ILE A 43 6.02 -6.83 14.81
N ASP A 44 5.88 -6.72 16.13
CA ASP A 44 5.24 -7.73 16.99
C ASP A 44 4.18 -7.06 17.89
N PRO A 45 2.92 -7.53 17.88
CA PRO A 45 2.40 -8.68 17.12
C PRO A 45 2.25 -8.39 15.62
N ILE A 46 2.39 -9.43 14.80
CA ILE A 46 2.14 -9.36 13.34
C ILE A 46 0.70 -8.89 13.07
N PRO A 47 0.49 -7.84 12.27
CA PRO A 47 -0.85 -7.33 11.97
C PRO A 47 -1.74 -8.39 11.31
N GLN A 48 -3.01 -8.39 11.68
CA GLN A 48 -3.98 -9.38 11.22
C GLN A 48 -4.92 -8.80 10.17
N TYR A 49 -5.34 -9.65 9.23
CA TYR A 49 -6.38 -9.28 8.28
C TYR A 49 -7.75 -9.35 8.94
N GLU A 50 -8.52 -8.28 8.78
CA GLU A 50 -9.89 -8.19 9.24
C GLU A 50 -10.85 -8.13 8.06
N PHE A 51 -12.02 -8.74 8.23
CA PHE A 51 -13.12 -8.60 7.27
C PHE A 51 -14.20 -7.71 7.86
N VAL A 52 -14.52 -6.62 7.16
CA VAL A 52 -15.58 -5.70 7.55
C VAL A 52 -16.85 -5.95 6.74
N GLU A 53 -17.95 -5.33 7.15
CA GLU A 53 -19.23 -5.45 6.46
C GLU A 53 -19.12 -5.00 4.99
N ALA A 54 -19.62 -5.84 4.08
CA ALA A 54 -19.51 -5.64 2.65
C ALA A 54 -20.85 -5.91 1.95
N PRO A 55 -21.12 -5.27 0.80
CA PRO A 55 -22.29 -5.58 -0.01
C PRO A 55 -22.36 -7.05 -0.42
N PHE A 56 -23.57 -7.54 -0.71
CA PHE A 56 -23.77 -8.92 -1.16
C PHE A 56 -22.86 -9.28 -2.35
N GLY A 57 -22.20 -10.44 -2.25
CA GLY A 57 -21.28 -10.93 -3.27
C GLY A 57 -19.88 -10.30 -3.24
N LYS A 58 -19.61 -9.36 -2.33
CA LYS A 58 -18.29 -8.75 -2.14
C LYS A 58 -17.64 -9.17 -0.83
N GLN A 59 -16.32 -9.03 -0.78
CA GLN A 59 -15.47 -9.30 0.37
C GLN A 59 -14.60 -8.07 0.61
N HIS A 60 -14.74 -7.46 1.78
CA HIS A 60 -13.95 -6.31 2.20
C HIS A 60 -12.93 -6.77 3.23
N CYS A 61 -11.66 -6.70 2.88
CA CYS A 61 -10.55 -7.06 3.76
C CYS A 61 -9.73 -5.81 4.06
N ARG A 62 -9.29 -5.64 5.31
CA ARG A 62 -8.40 -4.57 5.76
C ARG A 62 -7.27 -5.12 6.63
N ILE A 63 -6.17 -4.37 6.70
CA ILE A 63 -5.05 -4.61 7.61
C ILE A 63 -4.48 -3.27 8.08
N GLU A 64 -4.14 -3.19 9.37
CA GLU A 64 -3.48 -2.02 9.94
C GLU A 64 -1.95 -2.19 9.87
N LEU A 65 -1.26 -1.16 9.39
CA LEU A 65 0.18 -1.14 9.21
C LEU A 65 0.76 -0.13 10.21
N PRO A 66 1.38 -0.58 11.31
CA PRO A 66 2.04 0.31 12.24
C PRO A 66 3.35 0.82 11.63
N LEU A 67 3.48 2.13 11.48
CA LEU A 67 4.69 2.81 11.01
C LEU A 67 5.24 3.71 12.12
N SER A 68 6.49 4.14 11.95
CA SER A 68 7.14 5.07 12.89
C SER A 68 6.39 6.41 13.00
N SER A 69 5.74 6.86 11.92
CA SER A 69 4.98 8.11 11.86
C SER A 69 3.50 7.96 12.26
N GLY A 70 3.05 6.76 12.61
CA GLY A 70 1.66 6.44 12.94
C GLY A 70 1.16 5.20 12.23
N THR A 71 -0.12 4.87 12.43
CA THR A 71 -0.74 3.69 11.81
C THR A 71 -1.48 4.09 10.54
N VAL A 72 -1.32 3.31 9.47
CA VAL A 72 -2.10 3.45 8.24
C VAL A 72 -2.87 2.17 7.96
N THR A 73 -4.05 2.27 7.35
CA THR A 73 -4.87 1.10 7.00
C THR A 73 -4.78 0.85 5.49
N ALA A 74 -4.48 -0.39 5.11
CA ALA A 74 -4.64 -0.86 3.75
C ALA A 74 -5.91 -1.72 3.67
N GLU A 75 -6.68 -1.58 2.59
CA GLU A 75 -7.95 -2.28 2.43
C GLU A 75 -8.24 -2.58 0.96
N ALA A 76 -8.99 -3.66 0.73
CA ALA A 76 -9.46 -4.05 -0.59
C ALA A 76 -10.90 -4.57 -0.53
N LEU A 77 -11.72 -4.10 -1.46
CA LEU A 77 -13.08 -4.59 -1.69
C LEU A 77 -13.13 -5.33 -3.03
N VAL A 78 -13.23 -6.65 -2.97
CA VAL A 78 -13.26 -7.50 -4.18
C VAL A 78 -14.57 -8.26 -4.29
N SER A 79 -14.99 -8.53 -5.52
CA SER A 79 -16.01 -9.56 -5.78
C SER A 79 -15.35 -10.93 -5.71
N GLY A 80 -16.05 -11.94 -5.18
CA GLY A 80 -15.54 -13.32 -5.17
C GLY A 80 -15.17 -13.82 -3.79
N LYS A 81 -14.00 -14.44 -3.64
CA LYS A 81 -13.65 -15.25 -2.46
C LYS A 81 -12.85 -14.46 -1.42
N ARG A 82 -13.02 -14.81 -0.14
CA ARG A 82 -12.24 -14.23 0.98
C ARG A 82 -10.73 -14.28 0.74
N LYS A 83 -10.22 -15.40 0.22
CA LYS A 83 -8.78 -15.55 -0.07
C LYS A 83 -8.28 -14.51 -1.09
N GLU A 84 -9.07 -14.17 -2.09
CA GLU A 84 -8.74 -13.16 -3.10
C GLU A 84 -8.73 -11.76 -2.46
N ALA A 85 -9.67 -11.49 -1.55
CA ALA A 85 -9.70 -10.24 -0.80
C ALA A 85 -8.45 -10.04 0.05
N VAL A 86 -7.96 -11.10 0.71
CA VAL A 86 -6.70 -11.05 1.48
C VAL A 86 -5.51 -10.77 0.57
N VAL A 87 -5.41 -11.43 -0.58
CA VAL A 87 -4.31 -11.20 -1.53
C VAL A 87 -4.34 -9.76 -2.07
N ALA A 88 -5.53 -9.24 -2.41
CA ALA A 88 -5.69 -7.86 -2.84
C ALA A 88 -5.35 -6.87 -1.72
N CYS A 89 -5.81 -7.11 -0.49
CA CYS A 89 -5.48 -6.28 0.66
C CYS A 89 -3.97 -6.29 0.97
N ALA A 90 -3.31 -7.44 0.82
CA ALA A 90 -1.87 -7.55 0.96
C ALA A 90 -1.12 -6.75 -0.11
N LEU A 91 -1.61 -6.78 -1.34
CA LEU A 91 -1.04 -6.02 -2.45
C LEU A 91 -1.16 -4.51 -2.21
N GLU A 92 -2.34 -4.04 -1.80
CA GLU A 92 -2.57 -2.64 -1.44
C GLU A 92 -1.65 -2.22 -0.29
N ALA A 93 -1.44 -3.08 0.71
CA ALA A 93 -0.51 -2.82 1.79
C ALA A 93 0.93 -2.64 1.28
N CYS A 94 1.42 -3.54 0.42
CA CYS A 94 2.76 -3.43 -0.16
C CYS A 94 2.91 -2.13 -0.98
N GLN A 95 1.92 -1.81 -1.81
CA GLN A 95 1.93 -0.59 -2.63
C GLN A 95 1.83 0.68 -1.79
N LEU A 96 1.09 0.65 -0.68
CA LEU A 96 1.02 1.76 0.26
C LEU A 96 2.39 1.99 0.91
N LEU A 97 3.03 0.92 1.42
CA LEU A 97 4.38 1.00 1.98
C LEU A 97 5.41 1.48 0.95
N ASP A 98 5.35 1.02 -0.30
CA ASP A 98 6.26 1.41 -1.39
C ASP A 98 6.11 2.91 -1.71
N ARG A 99 4.87 3.41 -1.82
CA ARG A 99 4.60 4.85 -2.00
C ARG A 99 5.06 5.71 -0.83
N LEU A 100 5.04 5.16 0.39
CA LEU A 100 5.53 5.85 1.58
C LEU A 100 7.05 5.77 1.72
N GLY A 101 7.74 4.99 0.86
CA GLY A 101 9.18 4.74 0.99
C GLY A 101 9.54 3.80 2.16
N GLU A 102 8.55 3.13 2.74
CA GLU A 102 8.72 2.17 3.84
C GLU A 102 9.02 0.76 3.31
N PHE A 103 8.54 0.44 2.11
CA PHE A 103 8.82 -0.84 1.46
C PHE A 103 10.19 -0.84 0.80
N ASP A 104 11.25 -0.86 1.60
CA ASP A 104 12.62 -0.99 1.12
C ASP A 104 13.22 -2.30 1.66
N PRO A 105 13.55 -3.29 0.80
CA PRO A 105 14.14 -4.56 1.23
C PRO A 105 15.59 -4.43 1.72
N ASP A 106 16.30 -3.38 1.32
CA ASP A 106 17.71 -3.12 1.64
C ASP A 106 17.86 -2.16 2.84
N LYS A 107 16.77 -1.53 3.30
CA LYS A 107 16.72 -0.71 4.51
C LYS A 107 17.10 -1.55 5.73
N GLY A 108 18.34 -1.39 6.20
CA GLY A 108 18.88 -2.05 7.39
C GLY A 108 20.06 -3.02 7.16
N MET A 109 20.62 -3.11 5.95
CA MET A 109 21.89 -3.79 5.68
C MET A 109 23.11 -2.86 5.79
#